data_AF-X0VNU5-F1
#
_entry.id   AF-X0VNU5-F1
#
_cell.length_a   1.000
_cell.length_b   1.000
_cell.length_c   1.000
_cell.angle_alpha   90.00
_cell.angle_beta   90.00
_cell.angle_gamma   90.00
#
_symmetry.space_group_name_H-M   'P 1'
#
loop_
_entity.id
_entity.type
_entity.pdbx_description
1 polymer ?
#
loop_
_entity_poly.entity_id
_entity_poly.type
_entity_poly.pdbx_seq_one_letter_code
_entity_poly.pdbx_strand_id
1 'polypeptide(L)'
;MDSLNQGQLLVNYIGHGSARIWNGSLLTSSDAWNLTNSPYLPFLVSMTCLNGFFQDPYSESMAETFLKAERGGAVAVWSSSGLTDPEGQLIMNKELIRLLFNGEGLTIGEAIMRAKQVVTDVDIRKTWILLGDPTLRLR
;
A
#
# COMPACT_ATOMS: atom_id res chain seq x y z
N MET A 1 14.25 4.49 6.71
CA MET A 1 13.72 5.83 6.39
C MET A 1 14.49 6.48 5.26
N ASP A 2 15.82 6.44 5.26
CA ASP A 2 16.67 7.09 4.25
C ASP A 2 16.32 6.72 2.80
N SER A 3 16.09 5.45 2.50
CA SER A 3 15.69 5.02 1.14
C SER A 3 14.33 5.58 0.71
N LEU A 4 13.36 5.71 1.62
CA LEU A 4 12.07 6.35 1.29
C LEU A 4 12.28 7.83 0.96
N ASN A 5 13.08 8.53 1.77
CA ASN A 5 13.40 9.95 1.58
C ASN A 5 14.19 10.25 0.29
N GLN A 6 14.85 9.24 -0.30
CA GLN A 6 15.51 9.37 -1.61
C GLN A 6 14.53 9.39 -2.80
N GLY A 7 13.24 9.13 -2.56
CA GLY A 7 12.25 9.00 -3.63
C GLY A 7 12.29 7.62 -4.26
N GLN A 8 11.15 6.93 -4.24
CA GLN A 8 11.00 5.59 -4.81
C GLN A 8 9.81 5.59 -5.77
N LEU A 9 9.87 4.76 -6.81
CA LEU A 9 8.70 4.54 -7.67
C LEU A 9 7.64 3.68 -6.95
N LEU A 10 8.11 2.60 -6.33
CA LEU A 10 7.28 1.60 -5.66
C LEU A 10 7.94 1.20 -4.34
N VAL A 11 7.14 1.09 -3.29
CA VAL A 11 7.54 0.50 -2.01
C VAL A 11 6.65 -0.70 -1.75
N ASN A 12 7.23 -1.91 -1.76
CA ASN A 12 6.50 -3.15 -1.51
C ASN A 12 6.93 -3.73 -0.15
N TYR A 13 6.15 -3.45 0.89
CA TYR A 13 6.36 -3.99 2.22
C TYR A 13 5.62 -5.32 2.39
N ILE A 14 6.29 -6.34 2.91
CA ILE A 14 5.71 -7.64 3.23
C ILE A 14 6.13 -8.02 4.64
N GLY A 15 5.17 -8.25 5.54
CA GLY A 15 5.47 -8.62 6.92
C GLY A 15 4.30 -8.41 7.87
N HIS A 16 4.60 -8.40 9.18
CA HIS A 16 3.60 -8.15 10.20
C HIS A 16 3.33 -6.65 10.38
N GLY A 17 2.15 -6.33 10.86
CA GLY A 17 1.70 -4.96 10.98
C GLY A 17 0.40 -4.86 11.75
N SER A 18 0.06 -3.64 12.09
CA SER A 18 -1.22 -3.26 12.67
C SER A 18 -1.70 -1.99 11.96
N ALA A 19 -2.73 -1.34 12.49
CA ALA A 19 -3.30 -0.14 11.90
C ALA A 19 -2.27 0.97 11.65
N ARG A 20 -1.20 1.06 12.45
CA ARG A 20 -0.28 2.21 12.47
C ARG A 20 1.21 1.87 12.49
N ILE A 21 1.56 0.60 12.29
CA ILE A 21 2.95 0.13 12.38
C ILE A 21 3.26 -0.97 11.36
N TRP A 22 4.53 -1.02 10.95
CA TRP A 22 5.18 -2.16 10.31
C TRP A 22 6.10 -2.83 11.32
N ASN A 23 5.97 -4.16 11.44
CA ASN A 23 6.76 -5.07 12.29
C ASN A 23 7.34 -4.43 13.56
N GLY A 24 6.50 -4.18 14.56
CA GLY A 24 6.89 -3.48 15.78
C GLY A 24 7.13 -2.00 15.51
N SER A 25 8.39 -1.56 15.54
CA SER A 25 8.81 -0.17 15.34
C SER A 25 9.71 0.01 14.12
N LEU A 26 9.64 -0.88 13.13
CA LEU A 26 10.41 -0.72 11.89
C LEU A 26 9.98 0.57 11.17
N LEU A 27 8.68 0.83 11.15
CA LEU A 27 8.11 2.07 10.66
C LEU A 27 6.76 2.30 11.35
N THR A 28 6.57 3.47 11.91
CA THR A 28 5.33 3.89 12.58
C THR A 28 4.63 5.01 11.81
N SER A 29 3.36 5.28 12.12
CA SER A 29 2.66 6.47 11.59
C SER A 29 3.42 7.77 11.88
N SER A 30 4.08 7.86 13.05
CA SER A 30 4.87 9.05 13.40
C SER A 30 6.10 9.21 12.52
N ASP A 31 6.73 8.10 12.12
CA ASP A 31 7.83 8.11 11.16
C ASP A 31 7.32 8.56 9.78
N ALA A 32 6.20 8.00 9.32
CA ALA A 32 5.60 8.34 8.03
C ALA A 32 5.20 9.83 7.92
N TRP A 33 4.67 10.43 9.00
CA TRP A 33 4.37 11.87 9.06
C TRP A 33 5.61 12.75 8.85
N ASN A 34 6.80 12.24 9.19
CA ASN A 34 8.06 12.98 9.08
C ASN A 34 8.84 12.68 7.78
N LEU A 35 8.24 11.97 6.83
CA LEU A 35 8.86 11.72 5.53
C LEU A 35 9.04 13.03 4.74
N THR A 36 10.14 13.10 3.99
CA THR A 36 10.54 14.29 3.23
C THR A 36 10.79 13.99 1.75
N ASN A 37 10.17 12.94 1.22
CA ASN A 37 10.37 12.47 -0.15
C ASN A 37 9.57 13.23 -1.21
N SER A 38 8.91 14.34 -0.89
CA SER A 38 8.25 15.18 -1.89
C SER A 38 9.29 15.83 -2.83
N PRO A 39 9.06 15.90 -4.16
CA PRO A 39 7.84 15.50 -4.88
C PRO A 39 7.81 14.04 -5.36
N TYR A 40 8.83 13.24 -5.04
CA TYR A 40 8.99 11.86 -5.50
C TYR A 40 8.26 10.86 -4.59
N LEU A 41 6.93 10.85 -4.73
CA LEU A 41 6.04 10.02 -3.91
C LEU A 41 5.85 8.61 -4.53
N PRO A 42 6.16 7.53 -3.80
CA PRO A 42 5.96 6.17 -4.28
C PRO A 42 4.49 5.78 -4.32
N PHE A 43 4.18 4.78 -5.15
CA PHE A 43 3.06 3.89 -4.89
C PHE A 43 3.47 2.89 -3.81
N LEU A 44 2.69 2.81 -2.72
CA LEU A 44 2.99 1.93 -1.60
C LEU A 44 2.08 0.71 -1.63
N VAL A 45 2.67 -0.48 -1.57
CA VAL A 45 1.99 -1.76 -1.44
C VAL A 45 2.36 -2.34 -0.08
N SER A 46 1.39 -2.45 0.81
CA SER A 46 1.60 -2.91 2.19
C SER A 46 0.93 -4.27 2.42
N MET A 47 1.68 -5.35 2.16
CA MET A 47 1.33 -6.76 2.39
C MET A 47 1.38 -7.10 3.87
N THR A 48 0.41 -6.54 4.59
CA THR A 48 0.23 -6.70 6.04
C THR A 48 -1.21 -6.44 6.48
N CYS A 49 -1.51 -6.74 7.74
CA CYS A 49 -2.84 -6.55 8.35
C CYS A 49 -3.13 -5.08 8.68
N LEU A 50 -4.39 -4.67 8.53
CA LEU A 50 -5.00 -3.44 9.09
C LEU A 50 -4.40 -2.09 8.67
N ASN A 51 -3.33 -2.06 7.88
CA ASN A 51 -2.68 -0.82 7.47
C ASN A 51 -3.60 0.14 6.67
N GLY A 52 -4.69 -0.37 6.10
CA GLY A 52 -5.76 0.39 5.47
C GLY A 52 -7.07 0.39 6.26
N PHE A 53 -7.02 0.27 7.59
CA PHE A 53 -8.20 0.32 8.48
C PHE A 53 -8.75 1.76 8.60
N PHE A 54 -9.17 2.34 7.47
CA PHE A 54 -9.63 3.73 7.35
C PHE A 54 -11.00 3.98 8.02
N GLN A 55 -11.68 2.92 8.44
CA GLN A 55 -13.00 3.00 9.07
C GLN A 55 -12.95 3.39 10.56
N ASP A 56 -11.76 3.52 11.16
CA ASP A 56 -11.61 3.96 12.55
C ASP A 56 -11.91 5.46 12.68
N PRO A 57 -12.97 5.87 13.41
CA PRO A 57 -13.29 7.28 13.58
C PRO A 57 -12.35 8.01 14.54
N TYR A 58 -11.51 7.30 15.29
CA TYR A 58 -10.66 7.87 16.34
C TYR A 58 -9.19 7.97 15.93
N SER A 59 -8.79 7.28 14.87
CA SER A 59 -7.39 7.24 14.47
C SER A 59 -7.22 7.07 12.97
N GLU A 60 -6.17 7.69 12.44
CA GLU A 60 -5.77 7.49 11.06
C GLU A 60 -4.96 6.22 10.91
N SER A 61 -5.33 5.42 9.91
CA SER A 61 -4.54 4.26 9.51
C SER A 61 -3.18 4.68 8.93
N MET A 62 -2.28 3.70 8.84
CA MET A 62 -0.96 3.85 8.24
C MET A 62 -1.06 4.37 6.80
N ALA A 63 -2.00 3.83 6.03
CA ALA A 63 -2.24 4.23 4.65
C ALA A 63 -2.74 5.68 4.53
N GLU A 64 -3.64 6.12 5.42
CA GLU A 64 -4.06 7.53 5.46
C GLU A 64 -2.90 8.45 5.85
N THR A 65 -2.09 8.04 6.82
CA THR A 65 -0.90 8.81 7.24
C THR A 65 0.06 9.03 6.07
N PHE A 66 0.34 7.98 5.28
CA PHE A 66 1.19 8.12 4.09
C PHE A 66 0.59 9.07 3.05
N LEU A 67 -0.73 9.13 2.89
CA LEU A 67 -1.37 10.03 1.93
C LEU A 67 -1.45 11.48 2.42
N LYS A 68 -1.53 11.68 3.73
CA LYS A 68 -1.74 12.99 4.36
C LYS A 68 -0.43 13.70 4.75
N ALA A 69 0.70 12.99 4.75
CA ALA A 69 2.00 13.56 5.09
C ALA A 69 2.37 14.75 4.18
N GLU A 70 2.50 15.95 4.75
CA GLU A 70 2.62 17.20 3.97
C GLU A 70 3.93 17.32 3.19
N ARG A 71 5.01 16.73 3.70
CA ARG A 71 6.37 16.87 3.17
C ARG A 71 6.85 15.64 2.39
N GLY A 72 6.03 14.61 2.28
CA GLY A 72 6.43 13.31 1.75
C GLY A 72 5.28 12.33 1.74
N GLY A 73 5.56 11.06 2.02
CA GLY A 73 4.54 10.02 2.09
C GLY A 73 4.43 9.23 0.79
N ALA A 74 3.22 9.01 0.29
CA ALA A 74 2.92 8.20 -0.89
C ALA A 74 1.86 8.88 -1.79
N VAL A 75 1.91 8.59 -3.10
CA VAL A 75 0.89 9.09 -4.05
C VAL A 75 -0.36 8.22 -4.04
N ALA A 76 -0.20 6.95 -3.68
CA ALA A 76 -1.27 5.98 -3.52
C ALA A 76 -0.79 4.86 -2.58
N VAL A 77 -1.72 4.24 -1.86
CA VAL A 77 -1.44 3.11 -0.97
C VAL A 77 -2.44 1.99 -1.23
N TRP A 78 -1.94 0.78 -1.44
CA TRP A 78 -2.74 -0.44 -1.49
C TRP A 78 -2.45 -1.32 -0.28
N SER A 79 -3.46 -1.54 0.56
CA SER A 79 -3.32 -2.22 1.85
C SER A 79 -4.62 -2.89 2.31
N SER A 80 -4.52 -3.77 3.30
CA SER A 80 -5.68 -4.42 3.91
C SER A 80 -6.37 -3.51 4.95
N SER A 81 -7.69 -3.41 4.85
CA SER A 81 -8.61 -2.83 5.85
C SER A 81 -9.05 -3.84 6.93
N GLY A 82 -8.53 -5.07 6.88
CA GLY A 82 -8.86 -6.14 7.81
C GLY A 82 -7.66 -7.00 8.18
N LEU A 83 -7.94 -8.04 8.99
CA LEU A 83 -7.02 -9.16 9.16
C LEU A 83 -6.99 -10.00 7.88
N THR A 84 -5.84 -10.56 7.54
CA THR A 84 -5.65 -11.27 6.27
C THR A 84 -4.59 -12.35 6.41
N ASP A 85 -4.79 -13.47 5.71
CA ASP A 85 -3.83 -14.56 5.64
C ASP A 85 -2.71 -14.30 4.62
N PRO A 86 -1.47 -14.74 4.91
CA PRO A 86 -0.31 -14.42 4.07
C PRO A 86 -0.33 -15.07 2.68
N GLU A 87 -0.98 -16.22 2.53
CA GLU A 87 -1.00 -16.97 1.26
C GLU A 87 -1.66 -16.18 0.13
N GLY A 88 -2.86 -15.65 0.37
CA GLY A 88 -3.58 -14.85 -0.63
C GLY A 88 -2.87 -13.52 -0.93
N GLN A 89 -2.25 -12.91 0.08
CA GLN A 89 -1.47 -11.68 -0.09
C GLN A 89 -0.31 -11.88 -1.05
N LEU A 90 0.45 -12.96 -0.88
CA LEU A 90 1.61 -13.26 -1.73
C LEU A 90 1.19 -13.46 -3.20
N ILE A 91 0.08 -14.16 -3.44
CA ILE A 91 -0.45 -14.41 -4.78
C ILE A 91 -0.85 -13.07 -5.45
N MET A 92 -1.65 -12.25 -4.76
CA MET A 92 -2.06 -10.94 -5.29
C MET A 92 -0.87 -10.00 -5.50
N ASN A 93 0.10 -10.01 -4.58
CA ASN A 93 1.28 -9.16 -4.68
C ASN A 93 2.11 -9.49 -5.92
N LYS A 94 2.44 -10.78 -6.12
CA LYS A 94 3.18 -11.23 -7.30
C LYS A 94 2.48 -10.85 -8.59
N GLU A 95 1.16 -11.04 -8.65
CA GLU A 95 0.38 -10.70 -9.84
C GLU A 95 0.33 -9.19 -10.07
N LEU A 96 0.17 -8.38 -9.03
CA LEU A 96 0.24 -6.93 -9.15
C LEU A 96 1.59 -6.48 -9.72
N ILE A 97 2.69 -6.94 -9.14
CA ILE A 97 4.04 -6.55 -9.60
C ILE A 97 4.24 -6.96 -11.06
N ARG A 98 3.81 -8.17 -11.44
CA ARG A 98 3.85 -8.61 -12.83
C ARG A 98 3.08 -7.65 -13.75
N LEU A 99 1.84 -7.31 -13.40
CA LEU A 99 0.97 -6.45 -14.20
C LEU A 99 1.47 -5.00 -14.31
N LEU A 100 2.08 -4.46 -13.26
CA LEU A 100 2.61 -3.09 -13.28
C LEU A 100 3.82 -2.95 -14.22
N PHE A 101 4.59 -4.01 -14.42
CA PHE A 101 5.87 -3.96 -15.15
C PHE A 101 5.94 -4.87 -16.38
N ASN A 102 4.81 -5.40 -16.87
CA ASN A 102 4.79 -6.26 -18.05
C ASN A 102 4.75 -5.51 -19.40
N GLY A 103 4.73 -4.18 -19.38
CA GLY A 103 4.68 -3.34 -20.59
C GLY A 103 3.27 -3.09 -21.16
N GLU A 104 2.19 -3.62 -20.56
CA GLU A 104 0.81 -3.26 -20.96
C GLU A 104 0.46 -1.80 -20.63
N GLY A 105 1.22 -1.17 -19.73
CA GLY A 105 0.98 0.19 -19.28
C GLY A 105 -0.37 0.32 -18.59
N LEU A 106 -0.72 -0.58 -17.68
CA LEU A 106 -1.97 -0.51 -16.93
C LEU A 106 -1.96 0.66 -15.94
N THR A 107 -3.14 1.19 -15.60
CA THR A 107 -3.27 2.00 -14.39
C THR A 107 -3.11 1.13 -13.14
N ILE A 108 -2.78 1.73 -12.00
CA ILE A 108 -2.70 0.99 -10.74
C ILE A 108 -4.05 0.34 -10.38
N GLY A 109 -5.17 0.99 -10.69
CA GLY A 109 -6.51 0.46 -10.47
C GLY A 109 -6.80 -0.78 -11.33
N GLU A 110 -6.46 -0.74 -12.62
CA GLU A 110 -6.60 -1.89 -13.53
C GLU A 110 -5.75 -3.08 -13.06
N ALA A 111 -4.49 -2.81 -12.70
CA ALA A 111 -3.57 -3.83 -12.20
C ALA A 111 -4.07 -4.44 -10.88
N ILE A 112 -4.54 -3.63 -9.93
CA ILE A 112 -5.12 -4.10 -8.66
C ILE A 112 -6.39 -4.93 -8.89
N MET A 113 -7.30 -4.48 -9.77
CA MET A 113 -8.51 -5.25 -10.06
C MET A 113 -8.19 -6.65 -10.57
N ARG A 114 -7.25 -6.77 -11.52
CA ARG A 114 -6.81 -8.07 -12.06
C ARG A 114 -6.05 -8.90 -11.01
N ALA A 115 -5.17 -8.27 -10.22
CA ALA A 115 -4.45 -8.95 -9.14
C ALA A 115 -5.40 -9.52 -8.08
N LYS A 116 -6.52 -8.85 -7.78
CA LYS A 116 -7.54 -9.39 -6.86
C LYS A 116 -8.30 -10.58 -7.44
N GLN A 117 -8.38 -10.72 -8.76
CA GLN A 117 -9.12 -11.80 -9.42
C GLN A 117 -8.40 -13.15 -9.37
N VAL A 118 -7.07 -13.17 -9.14
CA VAL A 118 -6.31 -14.43 -9.02
C VAL A 118 -6.46 -15.12 -7.66
N VAL A 119 -7.15 -14.49 -6.71
CA VAL A 119 -7.49 -15.07 -5.40
C VAL A 119 -8.98 -15.35 -5.31
N THR A 120 -9.36 -16.53 -4.82
CA THR A 120 -10.76 -16.94 -4.68
C THR A 120 -11.37 -16.54 -3.34
N ASP A 121 -10.54 -16.29 -2.33
CA ASP A 121 -10.97 -15.83 -1.01
C ASP A 121 -11.66 -14.45 -1.11
N VAL A 122 -12.93 -14.41 -0.73
CA VAL A 122 -13.78 -13.23 -0.86
C VAL A 122 -13.41 -12.15 0.16
N ASP A 123 -12.96 -12.54 1.35
CA ASP A 123 -12.63 -11.60 2.42
C ASP A 123 -11.33 -10.89 2.09
N ILE A 124 -10.32 -11.61 1.61
CA ILE A 124 -9.10 -11.03 1.04
C ILE A 124 -9.47 -10.10 -0.12
N ARG A 125 -10.32 -10.53 -1.06
CA ARG A 125 -10.73 -9.65 -2.16
C ARG A 125 -11.47 -8.39 -1.71
N LYS A 126 -12.23 -8.41 -0.62
CA LYS A 126 -13.00 -7.23 -0.18
C LYS A 126 -12.16 -6.28 0.69
N THR A 127 -11.25 -6.83 1.49
CA THR A 127 -10.49 -6.06 2.47
C THR A 127 -9.29 -5.31 1.87
N TRP A 128 -8.83 -5.68 0.68
CA TRP A 128 -7.72 -5.01 0.00
C TRP A 128 -8.16 -3.75 -0.75
N ILE A 129 -7.81 -2.59 -0.20
CA ILE A 129 -8.32 -1.28 -0.60
C ILE A 129 -7.20 -0.41 -1.16
N LEU A 130 -7.48 0.23 -2.29
CA LEU A 130 -6.65 1.29 -2.85
C LEU A 130 -7.12 2.63 -2.28
N LEU A 131 -6.24 3.34 -1.59
CA LEU A 131 -6.41 4.75 -1.26
C LEU A 131 -5.51 5.57 -2.19
N GLY A 132 -6.10 6.42 -3.02
CA GLY A 132 -5.42 7.18 -4.08
C GLY A 132 -6.18 7.15 -5.40
N ASP A 133 -5.61 7.74 -6.46
CA ASP A 133 -6.22 7.80 -7.78
C ASP A 133 -6.04 6.47 -8.55
N PRO A 134 -7.11 5.70 -8.84
CA PRO A 134 -7.01 4.44 -9.57
C PRO A 134 -6.57 4.60 -11.03
N THR A 135 -6.61 5.81 -11.58
CA THR A 135 -6.20 6.11 -12.96
C THR A 135 -4.70 6.37 -13.09
N LEU A 136 -3.97 6.48 -11.97
CA LEU A 136 -2.52 6.70 -11.94
C LEU A 136 -1.78 5.61 -12.72
N ARG A 137 -0.76 6.03 -13.48
CA ARG A 137 0.18 5.14 -14.19
C ARG A 137 1.57 5.37 -13.63
N LEU A 138 2.26 4.28 -13.31
CA LEU A 138 3.67 4.34 -12.91
C LEU A 138 4.54 4.60 -14.15
N ARG A 139 5.57 5.43 -14.00
CA ARG A 139 6.48 5.84 -15.07
C ARG A 139 7.91 5.81 -14.58
#